data_AF-A0A6I7PJL3-F1
#
_entry.id   AF-A0A6I7PJL3-F1
#
_cell.length_a   1.000
_cell.length_b   1.000
_cell.length_c   1.000
_cell.angle_alpha   90.00
_cell.angle_beta   90.00
_cell.angle_gamma   90.00
#
_symmetry.space_group_name_H-M   'P 1'
#
loop_
_entity.id
_entity.type
_entity.pdbx_description
1 polymer ?
#
loop_
_entity_poly.entity_id
_entity_poly.type
_entity_poly.pdbx_seq_one_letter_code
_entity_poly.pdbx_strand_id
1 'polypeptide(L)'
;MGTHDNVNDAAPTEGGTAARTHPAALAAIATLEQCERFLTDLDDEVYCRTCDAVQGSTIGQHLRHSLDHVHASLSALDGVEIDYDHRERETRIERDRHAALTSIRETCARLACVDEKAASRTACVRVMLDDSGAESTLGSTLGREIAFASHHALHHQAMIGAIAHRLGVAPPEGFGRAPSTVRHDRRVGRG
;
A
#
# COMPACT_ATOMS: atom_id res chain seq x y z
N MET A 1 45.70 -40.78 34.26
CA MET A 1 46.57 -40.23 33.20
C MET A 1 45.89 -40.61 31.88
N GLY A 2 44.95 -39.87 31.30
CA GLY A 2 44.74 -38.42 31.29
C GLY A 2 45.46 -37.82 30.08
N THR A 3 44.72 -37.65 28.97
CA THR A 3 44.78 -36.58 27.94
C THR A 3 43.90 -37.03 26.76
N HIS A 4 42.66 -36.53 26.59
CA HIS A 4 42.19 -35.20 26.20
C HIS A 4 41.59 -35.23 24.78
N ASP A 5 40.27 -35.40 24.76
CA ASP A 5 39.26 -34.64 24.01
C ASP A 5 39.67 -34.00 22.68
N ASN A 6 39.16 -34.60 21.59
CA ASN A 6 39.11 -33.97 20.28
C ASN A 6 37.91 -33.00 20.26
N VAL A 7 38.19 -31.71 20.51
CA VAL A 7 37.20 -30.64 20.43
C VAL A 7 36.85 -30.41 18.95
N ASN A 8 35.60 -30.71 18.62
CA ASN A 8 34.95 -30.36 17.38
C ASN A 8 34.77 -28.83 17.32
N ASP A 9 35.73 -28.13 16.73
CA ASP A 9 35.63 -26.71 16.43
C ASP A 9 35.15 -26.53 14.98
N ALA A 10 33.82 -26.54 14.82
CA ALA A 10 33.16 -26.13 13.59
C ALA A 10 32.22 -24.96 13.94
N ALA A 11 32.72 -23.78 13.58
CA ALA A 11 32.13 -22.44 13.49
C ALA A 11 30.65 -22.23 13.88
N PRO A 12 30.34 -21.11 14.55
CA PRO A 12 28.96 -20.70 14.76
C PRO A 12 28.29 -20.46 13.42
N THR A 13 27.15 -21.14 13.21
CA THR A 13 26.20 -20.94 12.12
C THR A 13 25.95 -19.45 11.91
N GLU A 14 26.15 -19.00 10.67
CA GLU A 14 25.89 -17.65 10.19
C GLU A 14 24.54 -17.15 10.70
N GLY A 15 24.57 -16.03 11.41
CA GLY A 15 23.36 -15.30 11.77
C GLY A 15 22.64 -14.90 10.50
N GLY A 16 21.51 -15.55 10.22
CA GLY A 16 20.61 -15.17 9.15
C GLY A 16 20.24 -13.70 9.32
N THR A 17 20.81 -12.84 8.48
CA THR A 17 20.43 -11.43 8.44
C THR A 17 18.96 -11.41 8.04
N ALA A 18 18.08 -11.01 8.95
CA ALA A 18 16.66 -10.86 8.64
C ALA A 18 16.54 -10.05 7.36
N ALA A 19 15.89 -10.62 6.35
CA ALA A 19 15.80 -9.99 5.05
C ALA A 19 15.11 -8.63 5.19
N ARG A 20 15.76 -7.58 4.68
CA ARG A 20 15.23 -6.21 4.78
C ARG A 20 14.03 -6.07 3.83
N THR A 21 12.97 -5.42 4.31
CA THR A 21 11.79 -5.09 3.51
C THR A 21 12.19 -4.23 2.30
N HIS A 22 11.66 -4.56 1.14
CA HIS A 22 11.95 -3.90 -0.13
C HIS A 22 11.45 -2.45 -0.13
N PRO A 23 12.19 -1.48 -0.72
CA PRO A 23 11.82 -0.07 -0.71
C PRO A 23 10.42 0.26 -1.25
N ALA A 24 9.96 -0.46 -2.28
CA ALA A 24 8.60 -0.27 -2.81
C ALA A 24 7.52 -0.64 -1.77
N ALA A 25 7.74 -1.71 -1.00
CA ALA A 25 6.83 -2.12 0.07
C ALA A 25 6.86 -1.13 1.23
N LEU A 26 8.04 -0.61 1.60
CA LEU A 26 8.17 0.46 2.59
C LEU A 26 7.41 1.74 2.17
N ALA A 27 7.45 2.10 0.88
CA ALA A 27 6.70 3.24 0.37
C ALA A 27 5.17 3.02 0.47
N ALA A 28 4.69 1.83 0.11
CA ALA A 28 3.28 1.46 0.27
C ALA A 28 2.85 1.50 1.74
N ILE A 29 3.64 0.93 2.66
CA ILE A 29 3.40 0.97 4.11
C ILE A 29 3.28 2.41 4.58
N ALA A 30 4.23 3.28 4.23
CA ALA A 30 4.23 4.67 4.68
C ALA A 30 2.97 5.44 4.22
N THR A 31 2.49 5.19 3.00
CA THR A 31 1.23 5.74 2.47
C THR A 31 0.02 5.23 3.25
N LEU A 32 -0.06 3.93 3.51
CA LEU A 32 -1.17 3.32 4.25
C LEU A 32 -1.19 3.74 5.72
N GLU A 33 -0.05 3.85 6.38
CA GLU A 33 0.05 4.35 7.76
C GLU A 33 -0.33 5.83 7.88
N GLN A 34 -0.05 6.65 6.86
CA GLN A 34 -0.58 8.02 6.83
C GLN A 34 -2.10 8.02 6.76
N CYS A 35 -2.70 7.14 5.95
CA CYS A 35 -4.14 6.94 5.92
C CYS A 35 -4.66 6.47 7.28
N GLU A 36 -4.02 5.48 7.91
CA GLU A 36 -4.40 4.98 9.23
C GLU A 36 -4.44 6.09 10.29
N ARG A 37 -3.39 6.91 10.36
CA ARG A 37 -3.32 8.05 11.29
C ARG A 37 -4.46 9.03 11.06
N PHE A 38 -4.70 9.41 9.80
CA PHE A 38 -5.79 10.32 9.48
C PHE A 38 -7.17 9.73 9.85
N LEU A 39 -7.39 8.46 9.55
CA LEU A 39 -8.66 7.79 9.80
C LEU A 39 -8.90 7.51 11.29
N THR A 40 -7.86 7.39 12.10
CA THR A 40 -8.02 7.10 13.54
C THR A 40 -8.87 8.14 14.24
N ASP A 41 -8.69 9.42 13.89
CA ASP A 41 -9.39 10.57 14.48
C ASP A 41 -10.58 11.06 13.64
N LEU A 42 -10.90 10.38 12.53
CA LEU A 42 -11.97 10.78 11.61
C LEU A 42 -13.33 10.26 12.10
N ASP A 43 -14.37 11.08 12.03
CA ASP A 43 -15.74 10.66 12.30
C ASP A 43 -16.25 9.65 11.25
N ASP A 44 -16.98 8.63 11.71
CA ASP A 44 -17.58 7.59 10.85
C ASP A 44 -18.54 8.21 9.82
N GLU A 45 -19.26 9.27 10.18
CA GLU A 45 -20.17 9.98 9.26
C GLU A 45 -19.38 10.65 8.12
N VAL A 46 -18.26 11.32 8.43
CA VAL A 46 -17.43 11.99 7.43
C VAL A 46 -16.79 10.97 6.49
N TYR A 47 -16.37 9.81 7.01
CA TYR A 47 -15.79 8.73 6.22
C TYR A 47 -16.71 8.24 5.09
N CYS A 48 -18.01 8.14 5.38
CA CYS A 48 -19.05 7.65 4.47
C CYS A 48 -19.76 8.75 3.69
N ARG A 49 -19.50 10.03 3.96
CA ARG A 49 -20.21 11.15 3.34
C ARG A 49 -19.73 11.37 1.91
N THR A 50 -20.68 11.46 0.98
CA THR A 50 -20.42 11.77 -0.43
C THR A 50 -19.98 13.22 -0.60
N CYS A 51 -19.06 13.45 -1.53
CA CYS A 51 -18.59 14.79 -1.88
C CYS A 51 -18.68 15.04 -3.39
N ASP A 52 -19.59 15.91 -3.79
CA ASP A 52 -19.84 16.22 -5.20
C ASP A 52 -18.64 16.84 -5.92
N ALA A 53 -17.73 17.47 -5.16
CA ALA A 53 -16.50 18.04 -5.70
C ALA A 53 -15.54 16.98 -6.28
N VAL A 54 -15.70 15.71 -5.91
CA VAL A 54 -14.89 14.59 -6.39
C VAL A 54 -15.81 13.49 -6.93
N GLN A 55 -16.65 13.85 -7.91
CA GLN A 55 -17.52 12.91 -8.62
C GLN A 55 -18.53 12.16 -7.72
N GLY A 56 -18.89 12.73 -6.58
CA GLY A 56 -19.83 12.12 -5.63
C GLY A 56 -19.25 10.95 -4.85
N SER A 57 -17.92 10.78 -4.83
CA SER A 57 -17.27 9.70 -4.08
C SER A 57 -17.14 10.02 -2.58
N THR A 58 -16.80 9.01 -1.79
CA THR A 58 -16.51 9.11 -0.35
C THR A 58 -15.02 8.88 -0.05
N ILE A 59 -14.59 9.25 1.16
CA ILE A 59 -13.25 8.88 1.66
C ILE A 59 -13.09 7.35 1.65
N GLY A 60 -14.11 6.62 2.12
CA GLY A 60 -14.08 5.16 2.15
C GLY A 60 -13.92 4.51 0.78
N GLN A 61 -14.58 5.03 -0.27
CA GLN A 61 -14.46 4.51 -1.62
C GLN A 61 -13.05 4.68 -2.20
N HIS A 62 -12.42 5.83 -1.96
CA HIS A 62 -11.04 6.06 -2.41
C HIS A 62 -10.04 5.20 -1.64
N LEU A 63 -10.21 5.05 -0.33
CA LEU A 63 -9.34 4.20 0.47
C LEU A 63 -9.46 2.73 0.08
N ARG A 64 -10.69 2.25 -0.10
CA ARG A 64 -10.97 0.90 -0.57
C ARG A 64 -10.28 0.67 -1.91
N HIS A 65 -10.39 1.60 -2.84
CA HIS A 65 -9.72 1.48 -4.12
C HIS A 65 -8.18 1.42 -4.00
N SER A 66 -7.57 2.22 -3.12
CA SER A 66 -6.14 2.08 -2.83
C SER A 66 -5.78 0.69 -2.30
N LEU A 67 -6.57 0.15 -1.38
CA LEU A 67 -6.36 -1.18 -0.80
C LEU A 67 -6.54 -2.29 -1.85
N ASP A 68 -7.56 -2.21 -2.71
CA ASP A 68 -7.79 -3.16 -3.81
C ASP A 68 -6.51 -3.30 -4.67
N HIS A 69 -5.88 -2.18 -5.05
CA HIS A 69 -4.64 -2.21 -5.84
C HIS A 69 -3.46 -2.83 -5.08
N VAL A 70 -3.32 -2.54 -3.79
CA VAL A 70 -2.24 -3.12 -2.99
C VAL A 70 -2.48 -4.63 -2.80
N HIS A 71 -3.71 -5.05 -2.51
CA HIS A 71 -4.09 -6.46 -2.40
C HIS A 71 -3.89 -7.22 -3.71
N ALA A 72 -4.31 -6.65 -4.84
CA ALA A 72 -4.07 -7.21 -6.16
C ALA A 72 -2.58 -7.41 -6.40
N SER A 73 -1.74 -6.41 -6.10
CA SER A 73 -0.28 -6.54 -6.25
C SER A 73 0.31 -7.66 -5.39
N LEU A 74 -0.18 -7.82 -4.15
CA LEU A 74 0.28 -8.85 -3.22
C LEU A 74 -0.20 -10.25 -3.59
N SER A 75 -1.27 -10.40 -4.38
CA SER A 75 -1.76 -11.71 -4.85
C SER A 75 -0.73 -12.48 -5.69
N ALA A 76 0.21 -11.77 -6.32
CA ALA A 76 1.33 -12.39 -7.03
C ALA A 76 2.29 -13.18 -6.12
N LEU A 77 2.29 -12.92 -4.80
CA LEU A 77 2.99 -13.77 -3.83
C LEU A 77 2.39 -15.18 -3.77
N ASP A 78 1.09 -15.29 -4.00
CA ASP A 78 0.32 -16.53 -4.00
C ASP A 78 0.28 -17.19 -5.39
N GLY A 79 0.97 -16.60 -6.38
CA GLY A 79 1.01 -17.08 -7.76
C GLY A 79 -0.23 -16.74 -8.57
N VAL A 80 -1.07 -15.84 -8.05
CA VAL A 80 -2.28 -15.35 -8.72
C VAL A 80 -1.91 -14.21 -9.67
N GLU A 81 -2.59 -14.14 -10.81
CA GLU A 81 -2.45 -13.02 -11.74
C GLU A 81 -3.01 -11.73 -11.12
N ILE A 82 -2.31 -10.62 -11.34
CA ILE A 82 -2.71 -9.32 -10.83
C ILE A 82 -3.79 -8.77 -11.75
N ASP A 83 -4.97 -8.54 -11.19
CA ASP A 83 -6.09 -7.92 -11.87
C ASP A 83 -6.51 -6.66 -11.12
N TYR A 84 -6.23 -5.51 -11.70
CA TYR A 84 -6.59 -4.20 -11.12
C TYR A 84 -8.01 -3.76 -11.46
N ASP A 85 -8.63 -4.38 -12.48
CA ASP A 85 -9.98 -4.07 -12.92
C ASP A 85 -11.02 -4.85 -12.11
N HIS A 86 -10.60 -5.92 -11.44
CA HIS A 86 -11.40 -6.60 -10.45
C HIS A 86 -11.69 -5.70 -9.25
N ARG A 87 -12.90 -5.14 -9.22
CA ARG A 87 -13.36 -4.25 -8.15
C ARG A 87 -14.60 -4.83 -7.49
N GLU A 88 -14.42 -5.30 -6.27
CA GLU A 88 -15.57 -5.52 -5.38
C GLU A 88 -16.12 -4.15 -4.96
N ARG A 89 -17.43 -3.95 -5.15
CA ARG A 89 -18.14 -2.72 -4.77
C ARG A 89 -18.97 -2.99 -3.54
N GLU A 90 -19.31 -1.93 -2.81
CA GLU A 90 -20.14 -2.02 -1.60
C GLU A 90 -19.52 -2.88 -0.50
N THR A 91 -18.19 -3.00 -0.50
CA THR A 91 -17.47 -3.76 0.52
C THR A 91 -17.56 -3.06 1.87
N ARG A 92 -17.32 -3.82 2.93
CA ARG A 92 -17.30 -3.28 4.29
C ARG A 92 -16.26 -2.16 4.44
N ILE A 93 -15.14 -2.25 3.71
CA ILE A 93 -14.07 -1.25 3.76
C ILE A 93 -14.61 0.14 3.41
N GLU A 94 -15.43 0.29 2.37
CA GLU A 94 -15.90 1.62 1.96
C GLU A 94 -17.02 2.21 2.84
N ARG A 95 -17.57 1.44 3.79
CA ARG A 95 -18.69 1.84 4.66
C ARG A 95 -18.40 1.78 6.16
N ASP A 96 -17.32 1.13 6.57
CA ASP A 96 -16.93 0.93 7.96
C ASP A 96 -15.45 1.30 8.13
N ARG A 97 -15.21 2.47 8.72
CA ARG A 97 -13.87 3.01 8.97
C ARG A 97 -12.99 2.05 9.78
N HIS A 98 -13.57 1.31 10.72
CA HIS A 98 -12.82 0.36 11.54
C HIS A 98 -12.41 -0.88 10.75
N ALA A 99 -13.27 -1.35 9.84
CA ALA A 99 -12.91 -2.42 8.92
C ALA A 99 -11.74 -1.99 8.00
N ALA A 100 -11.74 -0.73 7.55
CA ALA A 100 -10.66 -0.19 6.77
C ALA A 100 -9.34 -0.08 7.56
N LEU A 101 -9.38 0.39 8.82
CA LEU A 101 -8.22 0.43 9.70
C LEU A 101 -7.61 -0.97 9.91
N THR A 102 -8.45 -1.98 10.14
CA THR A 102 -7.99 -3.38 10.25
C THR A 102 -7.33 -3.85 8.95
N SER A 103 -7.96 -3.59 7.79
CA SER A 103 -7.41 -3.97 6.50
C SER A 103 -6.07 -3.29 6.21
N ILE A 104 -5.90 -2.02 6.58
CA ILE A 104 -4.62 -1.32 6.48
C ILE A 104 -3.53 -2.05 7.27
N ARG A 105 -3.79 -2.37 8.54
CA ARG A 105 -2.80 -3.02 9.42
C ARG A 105 -2.37 -4.39 8.90
N GLU A 106 -3.34 -5.19 8.47
CA GLU A 106 -3.07 -6.51 7.87
C GLU A 106 -2.26 -6.39 6.58
N THR A 107 -2.59 -5.39 5.75
CA THR A 107 -1.88 -5.12 4.50
C THR A 107 -0.44 -4.68 4.76
N CYS A 108 -0.23 -3.78 5.73
CA CYS A 108 1.11 -3.36 6.16
C CYS A 108 1.94 -4.54 6.68
N ALA A 109 1.34 -5.44 7.46
CA ALA A 109 2.02 -6.64 7.93
C ALA A 109 2.46 -7.55 6.77
N ARG A 110 1.61 -7.75 5.74
CA ARG A 110 1.99 -8.51 4.54
C ARG A 110 3.11 -7.82 3.75
N LEU A 111 3.02 -6.51 3.55
CA LEU A 111 4.04 -5.72 2.87
C LEU A 111 5.40 -5.79 3.57
N ALA A 112 5.41 -5.82 4.91
CA ALA A 112 6.64 -5.90 5.70
C ALA A 112 7.45 -7.18 5.42
N CYS A 113 6.78 -8.25 4.99
CA CYS A 113 7.39 -9.53 4.61
C CYS A 113 7.96 -9.54 3.18
N VAL A 114 7.76 -8.49 2.38
CA VAL A 114 8.27 -8.43 1.00
C VAL A 114 9.73 -7.99 1.03
N ASP A 115 10.65 -8.94 0.88
CA ASP A 115 12.08 -8.69 0.72
C ASP A 115 12.48 -8.54 -0.77
N GLU A 116 13.78 -8.34 -1.02
CA GLU A 116 14.34 -8.20 -2.38
C GLU A 116 14.06 -9.44 -3.26
N LYS A 117 14.10 -10.64 -2.68
CA LYS A 117 13.88 -11.89 -3.40
C LYS A 117 12.42 -12.01 -3.82
N ALA A 118 11.49 -11.70 -2.90
CA ALA A 118 10.06 -11.67 -3.19
C ALA A 118 9.75 -10.60 -4.25
N ALA A 119 10.29 -9.39 -4.11
CA ALA A 119 10.09 -8.29 -5.06
C ALA A 119 10.58 -8.61 -6.48
N SER A 120 11.61 -9.46 -6.61
CA SER A 120 12.16 -9.88 -7.90
C SER A 120 11.32 -10.96 -8.62
N ARG A 121 10.30 -11.53 -7.96
CA ARG A 121 9.42 -12.54 -8.58
C ARG A 121 8.68 -11.92 -9.77
N THR A 122 8.64 -12.66 -10.87
CA THR A 122 7.83 -12.31 -12.04
C THR A 122 6.35 -12.28 -11.65
N ALA A 123 5.65 -11.28 -12.16
CA ALA A 123 4.21 -11.12 -12.03
C ALA A 123 3.58 -11.03 -13.42
N CYS A 124 2.32 -11.44 -13.50
CA CYS A 124 1.48 -11.35 -14.69
C CYS A 124 0.35 -10.36 -14.36
N VAL A 125 0.18 -9.33 -15.18
CA VAL A 125 -0.87 -8.32 -14.99
C VAL A 125 -1.90 -8.46 -16.09
N ARG A 126 -3.17 -8.59 -15.70
CA ARG A 126 -4.33 -8.61 -16.57
C ARG A 126 -5.04 -7.27 -16.47
N VAL A 127 -5.28 -6.65 -17.61
CA VAL A 127 -5.86 -5.30 -17.68
C VAL A 127 -6.71 -5.13 -18.93
N MET A 128 -7.86 -4.48 -18.79
CA MET A 128 -8.65 -3.97 -19.90
C MET A 128 -8.11 -2.58 -20.30
N LEU A 129 -7.68 -2.44 -21.55
CA LEU A 129 -7.08 -1.20 -22.05
C LEU A 129 -8.11 -0.22 -22.65
N ASP A 130 -9.30 -0.71 -22.97
CA ASP A 130 -10.40 0.05 -23.53
C ASP A 130 -11.76 -0.51 -23.07
N ASP A 131 -12.85 0.09 -23.55
CA ASP A 131 -14.23 -0.28 -23.21
C ASP A 131 -14.77 -1.46 -24.05
N SER A 132 -13.94 -2.08 -24.89
CA SER A 132 -14.34 -3.27 -25.66
C SER A 132 -14.53 -4.52 -24.80
N GLY A 133 -14.00 -4.49 -23.57
CA GLY A 133 -13.95 -5.65 -22.67
C GLY A 133 -12.84 -6.64 -23.01
N ALA A 134 -11.98 -6.34 -23.98
CA ALA A 134 -10.80 -7.16 -24.26
C ALA A 134 -9.73 -6.97 -23.19
N GLU A 135 -9.28 -8.08 -22.61
CA GLU A 135 -8.18 -8.09 -21.64
C GLU A 135 -6.83 -8.31 -22.33
N SER A 136 -5.80 -7.60 -21.87
CA SER A 136 -4.41 -7.78 -22.24
C SER A 136 -3.61 -8.30 -21.07
N THR A 137 -2.64 -9.17 -21.35
CA THR A 137 -1.73 -9.74 -20.36
C THR A 137 -0.33 -9.18 -20.53
N LEU A 138 0.23 -8.61 -19.46
CA LEU A 138 1.53 -7.96 -19.46
C LEU A 138 2.46 -8.60 -18.42
N GLY A 139 3.73 -8.81 -18.80
CA GLY A 139 4.76 -9.29 -17.90
C GLY A 139 5.32 -8.18 -17.01
N SER A 140 5.61 -8.51 -15.74
CA SER A 140 6.12 -7.57 -14.74
C SER A 140 6.92 -8.26 -13.62
N THR A 141 7.22 -7.53 -12.54
CA THR A 141 7.75 -8.04 -11.27
C THR A 141 6.92 -7.52 -10.09
N LEU A 142 6.87 -8.29 -8.99
CA LEU A 142 6.14 -7.89 -7.78
C LEU A 142 6.58 -6.51 -7.26
N GLY A 143 7.89 -6.24 -7.24
CA GLY A 143 8.44 -4.95 -6.78
C GLY A 143 7.95 -3.78 -7.62
N ARG A 144 7.82 -3.95 -8.95
CA ARG A 144 7.25 -2.93 -9.85
C ARG A 144 5.78 -2.71 -9.56
N GLU A 145 5.01 -3.78 -9.39
CA GLU A 145 3.56 -3.68 -9.15
C GLU A 145 3.22 -3.07 -7.78
N ILE A 146 4.01 -3.37 -6.74
CA ILE A 146 3.88 -2.70 -5.44
C ILE A 146 4.23 -1.21 -5.57
N ALA A 147 5.26 -0.85 -6.35
CA ALA A 147 5.60 0.56 -6.59
C ALA A 147 4.49 1.31 -7.32
N PHE A 148 3.87 0.66 -8.34
CA PHE A 148 2.71 1.18 -9.03
C PHE A 148 1.52 1.36 -8.07
N ALA A 149 1.16 0.33 -7.30
CA ALA A 149 0.08 0.38 -6.32
C ALA A 149 0.32 1.46 -5.25
N SER A 150 1.57 1.65 -4.79
CA SER A 150 1.94 2.73 -3.86
C SER A 150 1.71 4.11 -4.48
N HIS A 151 2.10 4.32 -5.73
CA HIS A 151 1.88 5.59 -6.42
C HIS A 151 0.38 5.87 -6.64
N HIS A 152 -0.38 4.84 -6.99
CA HIS A 152 -1.83 4.91 -7.16
C HIS A 152 -2.54 5.22 -5.82
N ALA A 153 -2.13 4.56 -4.75
CA ALA A 153 -2.64 4.81 -3.40
C ALA A 153 -2.35 6.25 -2.95
N LEU A 154 -1.17 6.79 -3.25
CA LEU A 154 -0.83 8.18 -2.98
C LEU A 154 -1.71 9.16 -3.78
N HIS A 155 -2.02 8.86 -5.04
CA HIS A 155 -2.96 9.66 -5.84
C HIS A 155 -4.34 9.71 -5.17
N HIS A 156 -4.86 8.56 -4.73
CA HIS A 156 -6.14 8.52 -4.02
C HIS A 156 -6.06 9.13 -2.62
N GLN A 157 -4.92 9.08 -1.94
CA GLN A 157 -4.71 9.80 -0.70
C GLN A 157 -4.84 11.31 -0.90
N ALA A 158 -4.37 11.86 -2.03
CA ALA A 158 -4.60 13.26 -2.38
C ALA A 158 -6.08 13.59 -2.58
N MET A 159 -6.84 12.69 -3.23
CA MET A 159 -8.30 12.82 -3.37
C MET A 159 -9.02 12.78 -2.01
N ILE A 160 -8.61 11.87 -1.12
CA ILE A 160 -9.12 11.81 0.26
C ILE A 160 -8.87 13.14 0.99
N GLY A 161 -7.66 13.70 0.89
CA GLY A 161 -7.34 15.00 1.48
C GLY A 161 -8.21 16.14 0.92
N ALA A 162 -8.47 16.13 -0.39
CA ALA A 162 -9.35 17.11 -1.02
C ALA A 162 -10.81 16.99 -0.54
N ILE A 163 -11.33 15.77 -0.42
CA ILE A 163 -12.67 15.51 0.14
C ILE A 163 -12.73 15.98 1.59
N ALA A 164 -11.77 15.58 2.43
CA ALA A 164 -11.70 15.97 3.83
C ALA A 164 -11.77 17.50 3.99
N HIS A 165 -10.96 18.24 3.23
CA HIS A 165 -10.99 19.70 3.25
C HIS A 165 -12.36 20.28 2.87
N ARG A 166 -13.03 19.72 1.85
CA ARG A 166 -14.38 20.15 1.46
C ARG A 166 -15.43 19.84 2.50
N LEU A 167 -15.21 18.79 3.27
CA LEU A 167 -16.04 18.36 4.38
C LEU A 167 -15.72 19.08 5.70
N GLY A 168 -14.81 20.06 5.69
CA GLY A 168 -14.44 20.86 6.86
C GLY A 168 -13.43 20.19 7.80
N VAL A 169 -12.80 19.11 7.36
CA VAL A 169 -11.79 18.35 8.13
C VAL A 169 -10.40 18.66 7.60
N ALA A 170 -9.47 18.99 8.49
CA ALA A 170 -8.07 19.20 8.14
C ALA A 170 -7.31 17.86 8.14
N PRO A 171 -6.78 17.40 7.00
CA PRO A 171 -5.89 16.26 6.97
C PRO A 171 -4.51 16.62 7.57
N PRO A 172 -3.71 15.63 8.00
CA PRO A 172 -2.36 15.85 8.51
C PRO A 172 -1.46 16.59 7.53
N GLU A 173 -0.45 17.28 8.04
CA GLU A 173 0.58 17.91 7.20
C GLU A 173 1.23 16.86 6.27
N GLY A 174 1.39 17.20 5.00
CA GLY A 174 1.98 16.29 4.02
C GLY A 174 1.04 15.20 3.49
N PHE A 175 -0.19 15.09 3.97
CA PHE A 175 -1.14 14.07 3.54
C PHE A 175 -1.47 14.17 2.04
N GLY A 176 -1.30 13.07 1.31
CA GLY A 176 -1.52 13.02 -0.14
C GLY A 176 -0.47 13.77 -0.98
N ARG A 177 0.64 14.21 -0.38
CA ARG A 177 1.69 14.93 -1.09
C ARG A 177 2.79 13.99 -1.56
N ALA A 178 3.20 14.13 -2.82
CA ALA A 178 4.28 13.32 -3.35
C ALA A 178 5.61 13.60 -2.62
N PRO A 179 6.43 12.55 -2.37
CA PRO A 179 7.73 12.71 -1.71
C PRO A 179 8.66 13.72 -2.41
N SER A 180 8.60 13.78 -3.74
CA SER A 180 9.35 14.77 -4.54
C SER A 180 8.93 16.20 -4.23
N THR A 181 7.62 16.45 -4.07
CA THR A 181 7.07 17.77 -3.73
C THR A 181 7.43 18.17 -2.30
N VAL A 182 7.31 17.25 -1.34
CA VAL A 182 7.73 17.49 0.05
C VAL A 182 9.22 17.81 0.13
N ARG A 183 10.06 17.07 -0.61
CA ARG A 183 11.49 17.33 -0.68
C ARG A 183 11.80 18.68 -1.34
N HIS A 184 11.05 19.08 -2.36
CA HIS A 184 11.20 20.40 -2.98
C HIS A 184 10.86 21.50 -1.97
N ASP A 185 9.74 21.42 -1.27
CA ASP A 185 9.31 22.42 -0.28
C ASP A 185 10.29 22.58 0.87
N ARG A 186 10.83 21.47 1.38
CA ARG A 186 11.90 21.49 2.40
C ARG A 186 13.16 22.20 1.90
N ARG A 187 13.48 22.08 0.61
CA ARG A 187 14.61 22.79 -0.01
C ARG A 187 14.34 24.28 -0.19
N VAL A 188 13.08 24.68 -0.41
CA VAL A 188 12.69 26.08 -0.65
C VAL A 188 12.08 26.78 0.58
N GLY A 189 12.08 26.13 1.76
CA GLY A 189 11.62 26.71 3.02
C GLY A 189 10.11 26.88 3.16
N ARG A 190 9.31 26.05 2.48
CA ARG A 190 7.83 26.09 2.51
C ARG A 190 7.20 24.94 3.33
N GLY A 191 7.90 24.49 4.39
CA GLY A 191 7.39 23.49 5.33
C GLY A 191 6.39 24.10 6.30
#